data_AF-A0A4Q6BLJ0-F1
#
_entry.id   AF-A0A4Q6BLJ0-F1
#
_cell.length_a   1.000
_cell.length_b   1.000
_cell.length_c   1.000
_cell.angle_alpha   90.00
_cell.angle_beta   90.00
_cell.angle_gamma   90.00
#
_symmetry.space_group_name_H-M   'P 1'
#
loop_
_entity.id
_entity.type
_entity.pdbx_description
1 polymer ?
#
loop_
_entity_poly.entity_id
_entity_poly.type
_entity_poly.pdbx_seq_one_letter_code
_entity_poly.pdbx_strand_id
1 'polypeptide(L)'
;MPNHLRKIALGLITAWSLDISAALVNPECPVAPLPPAYVKLKKKVDADIALYSNKKIYAEQADLTLSKLIEAKSPLIKIWIEKRNLDKKSEDQIAHDWRDYFTRNFILTKYPYGEPAVDAVTPSLMDSINRKFKTKSTQSLMQGRFQKSQDAAVRYIKTLKISEQARQEMLARVTSVRLYWMDDFKDSKFKSLPLDFLDWGIAYDPQRNEINLGIRSLRYPNEETYLAVFLHELGHAVDSCRFSTFFKTPWPFSEVGECLRSQNGVGAKRRDDSELDSLLRNKKLSTELAAELKTRPTCN
;
A
#
# COMPACT_ATOMS: atom_id res chain seq x y z
N MET A 1 18.30 -20.72 15.76
CA MET A 1 17.01 -20.45 15.08
C MET A 1 16.43 -21.77 14.59
N PRO A 2 15.14 -22.08 14.85
CA PRO A 2 14.52 -23.26 14.26
C PRO A 2 14.47 -23.14 12.73
N ASN A 3 14.73 -24.24 12.03
CA ASN A 3 14.91 -24.32 10.56
C ASN A 3 13.74 -23.74 9.74
N HIS A 4 12.52 -23.64 10.31
CA HIS A 4 11.36 -23.09 9.62
C HIS A 4 11.41 -21.57 9.46
N LEU A 5 11.93 -20.83 10.46
CA LEU A 5 12.07 -19.36 10.39
C LEU A 5 13.14 -18.95 9.37
N ARG A 6 14.16 -19.79 9.16
CA ARG A 6 15.21 -19.58 8.16
C ARG A 6 14.66 -19.72 6.74
N LYS A 7 13.75 -20.68 6.51
CA LYS A 7 13.05 -20.87 5.22
C LYS A 7 12.05 -19.76 4.92
N ILE A 8 11.37 -19.22 5.94
CA ILE A 8 10.47 -18.07 5.79
C ILE A 8 11.27 -16.80 5.46
N ALA A 9 12.39 -16.57 6.14
CA ALA A 9 13.27 -15.44 5.84
C ALA A 9 13.92 -15.51 4.44
N LEU A 10 14.29 -16.71 3.98
CA LEU A 10 14.80 -16.92 2.62
C LEU A 10 13.70 -16.86 1.55
N GLY A 11 12.47 -17.30 1.85
CA GLY A 11 11.32 -17.19 0.95
C GLY A 11 10.79 -15.76 0.81
N LEU A 12 10.85 -14.94 1.85
CA LEU A 12 10.38 -13.54 1.80
C LEU A 12 11.30 -12.61 1.01
N ILE A 13 12.56 -13.00 0.82
CA ILE A 13 13.50 -12.30 -0.08
C ILE A 13 13.12 -12.56 -1.56
N THR A 14 12.30 -13.58 -1.86
CA THR A 14 11.96 -14.00 -3.24
C THR A 14 10.66 -13.41 -3.81
N ALA A 15 9.88 -12.65 -3.03
CA ALA A 15 8.63 -12.05 -3.50
C ALA A 15 8.75 -10.53 -3.59
N TRP A 16 9.44 -10.03 -4.62
CA TRP A 16 9.51 -8.60 -4.93
C TRP A 16 8.44 -8.27 -5.97
N SER A 17 7.66 -7.22 -5.67
CA SER A 17 6.66 -6.58 -6.54
C SER A 17 5.64 -7.53 -7.20
N LEU A 18 4.85 -8.22 -6.39
CA LEU A 18 3.50 -8.57 -6.80
C LEU A 18 2.56 -8.10 -5.72
N ASP A 19 1.58 -7.31 -6.15
CA ASP A 19 0.31 -7.17 -5.49
C ASP A 19 -0.16 -8.58 -5.11
N ILE A 20 0.04 -9.00 -3.85
CA ILE A 20 -0.42 -10.30 -3.29
C ILE A 20 -1.93 -10.22 -3.08
N SER A 21 -2.61 -9.78 -4.12
CA SER A 21 -4.04 -9.74 -4.30
C SER A 21 -4.42 -10.25 -5.70
N ALA A 22 -3.49 -10.33 -6.67
CA ALA A 22 -3.86 -10.62 -8.06
C ALA A 22 -3.00 -11.66 -8.82
N ALA A 23 -1.73 -11.93 -8.46
CA ALA A 23 -0.84 -12.64 -9.40
C ALA A 23 -0.36 -14.05 -9.02
N LEU A 24 -0.76 -14.60 -7.86
CA LEU A 24 -0.53 -16.02 -7.53
C LEU A 24 -1.74 -16.61 -6.82
N VAL A 25 -2.92 -16.48 -7.43
CA VAL A 25 -4.01 -17.41 -7.09
C VAL A 25 -3.71 -18.69 -7.86
N ASN A 26 -2.86 -19.54 -7.31
CA ASN A 26 -2.93 -20.96 -7.67
C ASN A 26 -4.33 -21.42 -7.21
N PRO A 27 -5.22 -21.84 -8.12
CA PRO A 27 -6.59 -22.25 -7.77
C PRO A 27 -6.63 -23.39 -6.74
N GLU A 28 -5.52 -24.11 -6.58
CA GLU A 28 -5.34 -25.23 -5.66
C GLU A 28 -4.86 -24.83 -4.26
N CYS A 29 -4.42 -23.57 -4.06
CA CYS A 29 -4.02 -23.10 -2.73
C CYS A 29 -5.27 -22.61 -1.96
N PRO A 30 -5.65 -23.25 -0.83
CA PRO A 30 -6.75 -22.78 -0.03
C PRO A 30 -6.49 -21.35 0.45
N VAL A 31 -7.37 -20.41 0.07
CA VAL A 31 -7.32 -19.04 0.56
C VAL A 31 -7.70 -19.05 2.04
N ALA A 32 -6.74 -18.69 2.90
CA ALA A 32 -7.00 -18.59 4.32
C ALA A 32 -8.18 -17.64 4.58
N PRO A 33 -9.14 -17.99 5.45
CA PRO A 33 -10.26 -17.13 5.75
C PRO A 33 -9.78 -15.81 6.35
N LEU A 34 -10.48 -14.72 6.03
CA LEU A 34 -10.18 -13.42 6.58
C LEU A 34 -10.36 -13.41 8.12
N PRO A 35 -9.47 -12.74 8.87
CA PRO A 35 -9.61 -12.61 10.31
C PRO A 35 -10.97 -12.06 10.73
N PRO A 36 -11.65 -12.62 11.75
CA PRO A 36 -12.94 -12.12 12.23
C PRO A 36 -12.91 -10.65 12.62
N ALA A 37 -11.80 -10.18 13.21
CA ALA A 37 -11.60 -8.78 13.58
C ALA A 37 -11.60 -7.85 12.34
N TYR A 38 -10.96 -8.27 11.25
CA TYR A 38 -10.95 -7.53 9.99
C TYR A 38 -12.33 -7.54 9.34
N VAL A 39 -13.01 -8.70 9.27
CA VAL A 39 -14.37 -8.80 8.72
C VAL A 39 -15.33 -7.87 9.48
N LYS A 40 -15.25 -7.86 10.81
CA LYS A 40 -16.05 -6.98 11.67
C LYS A 40 -15.74 -5.51 11.43
N LEU A 41 -14.46 -5.14 11.31
CA LEU A 41 -14.06 -3.76 10.98
C LEU A 41 -14.57 -3.36 9.60
N LYS A 42 -14.31 -4.18 8.58
CA LYS A 42 -14.74 -3.93 7.20
C LYS A 42 -16.23 -3.67 7.11
N LYS A 43 -17.06 -4.51 7.76
CA LYS A 43 -18.52 -4.31 7.81
C LYS A 43 -18.90 -2.95 8.39
N LYS A 44 -18.21 -2.47 9.43
CA LYS A 44 -18.47 -1.15 10.02
C LYS A 44 -18.00 0.00 9.11
N VAL A 45 -16.87 -0.16 8.43
CA VAL A 45 -16.36 0.81 7.45
C VAL A 45 -17.32 0.91 6.27
N ASP A 46 -17.76 -0.23 5.72
CA ASP A 46 -18.73 -0.27 4.63
C ASP A 46 -20.07 0.37 5.05
N ALA A 47 -20.52 0.17 6.30
CA ALA A 47 -21.72 0.82 6.82
C ALA A 47 -21.58 2.35 6.93
N ASP A 48 -20.42 2.87 7.37
CA ASP A 48 -20.15 4.31 7.39
C ASP A 48 -20.17 4.89 5.98
N ILE A 49 -19.52 4.22 5.02
CA ILE A 49 -19.48 4.67 3.63
C ILE A 49 -20.88 4.64 3.03
N ALA A 50 -21.66 3.58 3.25
CA ALA A 50 -23.04 3.50 2.80
C ALA A 50 -23.90 4.61 3.40
N LEU A 51 -23.76 4.91 4.70
CA LEU A 51 -24.46 6.01 5.36
C LEU A 51 -24.13 7.36 4.70
N TYR A 52 -22.86 7.65 4.47
CA TYR A 52 -22.43 8.91 3.86
C TYR A 52 -22.82 9.02 2.39
N SER A 53 -22.69 7.94 1.62
CA SER A 53 -23.07 7.87 0.21
C SER A 53 -24.54 8.22 -0.02
N ASN A 54 -25.39 7.97 0.99
CA ASN A 54 -26.83 8.27 0.92
C ASN A 54 -27.21 9.56 1.66
N LYS A 55 -26.26 10.33 2.19
CA LYS A 55 -26.56 11.71 2.59
C LYS A 55 -26.91 12.50 1.35
N LYS A 56 -27.93 13.37 1.47
CA LYS A 56 -28.46 14.21 0.37
C LYS A 56 -27.34 14.82 -0.50
N ILE A 57 -26.36 15.45 0.12
CA ILE A 57 -25.21 16.09 -0.54
C ILE A 57 -24.33 15.14 -1.38
N TYR A 58 -24.17 13.87 -0.98
CA TYR A 58 -23.41 12.88 -1.75
C TYR A 58 -24.31 12.26 -2.82
N ALA A 59 -25.55 11.92 -2.45
CA ALA A 59 -26.52 11.31 -3.34
C ALA A 59 -26.83 12.20 -4.55
N GLU A 60 -27.08 13.50 -4.34
CA GLU A 60 -27.35 14.45 -5.42
C GLU A 60 -26.17 14.56 -6.40
N GLN A 61 -24.94 14.59 -5.89
CA GLN A 61 -23.74 14.66 -6.74
C GLN A 61 -23.47 13.36 -7.49
N ALA A 62 -23.71 12.22 -6.83
CA ALA A 62 -23.61 10.92 -7.46
C ALA A 62 -24.64 10.79 -8.59
N ASP A 63 -25.90 11.11 -8.34
CA ASP A 63 -26.99 10.98 -9.30
C ASP A 63 -26.81 11.95 -10.48
N LEU A 64 -26.37 13.20 -10.22
CA LEU A 64 -26.00 14.15 -11.28
C LEU A 64 -24.86 13.61 -12.16
N THR A 65 -23.83 13.03 -11.54
CA THR A 65 -22.69 12.46 -12.28
C THR A 65 -23.13 11.24 -13.10
N LEU A 66 -24.04 10.41 -12.57
CA LEU A 66 -24.61 9.28 -13.31
C LEU A 66 -25.30 9.74 -14.60
N SER A 67 -26.19 10.73 -14.49
CA SER A 67 -26.91 11.27 -15.64
C SER A 67 -25.95 11.77 -16.72
N LYS A 68 -24.93 12.55 -16.34
CA LYS A 68 -23.88 13.03 -17.26
C LYS A 68 -23.11 11.89 -17.93
N LEU A 69 -22.78 10.83 -17.19
CA LEU A 69 -22.06 9.66 -17.73
C LEU A 69 -22.92 8.85 -18.70
N ILE A 70 -24.23 8.74 -18.44
CA ILE A 70 -25.19 8.08 -19.33
C ILE A 70 -25.35 8.89 -20.62
N GLU A 71 -25.57 10.20 -20.51
CA GLU A 71 -25.67 11.11 -21.66
C GLU A 71 -24.41 11.05 -22.53
N ALA A 72 -23.23 11.04 -21.90
CA ALA A 72 -21.95 10.92 -22.57
C ALA A 72 -21.64 9.50 -23.10
N LYS A 73 -22.51 8.50 -22.87
CA LYS A 73 -22.31 7.09 -23.22
C LYS A 73 -20.96 6.54 -22.74
N SER A 74 -20.54 6.96 -21.54
CA SER A 74 -19.20 6.67 -21.00
C SER A 74 -18.93 5.16 -20.91
N PRO A 75 -17.75 4.67 -21.34
CA PRO A 75 -17.36 3.27 -21.13
C PRO A 75 -17.38 2.85 -19.66
N LEU A 76 -17.12 3.80 -18.75
CA LEU A 76 -17.12 3.54 -17.31
C LEU A 76 -18.49 3.07 -16.82
N ILE A 77 -19.58 3.71 -17.26
CA ILE A 77 -20.92 3.31 -16.82
C ILE A 77 -21.34 1.98 -17.44
N LYS A 78 -20.95 1.71 -18.70
CA LYS A 78 -21.18 0.40 -19.34
C LYS A 78 -20.51 -0.73 -18.57
N ILE A 79 -19.21 -0.58 -18.26
CA ILE A 79 -18.45 -1.56 -17.46
C ILE A 79 -19.06 -1.71 -16.06
N TRP A 80 -19.52 -0.61 -15.45
CA TRP A 80 -20.14 -0.65 -14.13
C TRP A 80 -21.44 -1.45 -14.11
N ILE A 81 -22.29 -1.27 -15.13
CA ILE A 81 -23.56 -2.01 -15.33
C ILE A 81 -23.29 -3.49 -15.56
N GLU A 82 -22.43 -3.82 -16.53
CA GLU A 82 -22.12 -5.20 -16.96
C GLU A 82 -21.56 -6.05 -15.81
N LYS A 83 -20.69 -5.46 -14.97
CA LYS A 83 -20.05 -6.19 -13.87
C LYS A 83 -20.98 -6.46 -12.68
N ARG A 84 -22.16 -5.83 -12.60
CA ARG A 84 -23.00 -5.84 -11.39
C ARG A 84 -24.35 -6.52 -11.54
N ASN A 85 -24.65 -7.12 -12.70
CA ASN A 85 -25.90 -7.81 -12.99
C ASN A 85 -27.13 -7.01 -12.50
N LEU A 86 -27.23 -5.76 -12.98
CA LEU A 86 -28.25 -4.81 -12.50
C LEU A 86 -29.68 -5.29 -12.83
N ASP A 87 -29.83 -6.17 -13.82
CA ASP A 87 -31.09 -6.82 -14.22
C ASP A 87 -31.78 -7.58 -13.07
N LYS A 88 -31.03 -7.94 -12.02
CA LYS A 88 -31.53 -8.69 -10.86
C LYS A 88 -31.75 -7.83 -9.61
N LYS A 89 -31.62 -6.50 -9.72
CA LYS A 89 -31.68 -5.57 -8.58
C LYS A 89 -32.85 -4.59 -8.72
N SER A 90 -33.40 -4.16 -7.58
CA SER A 90 -34.38 -3.07 -7.58
C SER A 90 -33.72 -1.72 -7.90
N GLU A 91 -34.49 -0.75 -8.37
CA GLU A 91 -33.99 0.62 -8.64
C GLU A 91 -33.30 1.23 -7.41
N ASP A 92 -33.89 1.06 -6.22
CA ASP A 92 -33.29 1.52 -4.96
C ASP A 92 -31.93 0.88 -4.68
N GLN A 93 -31.79 -0.41 -4.93
CA GLN A 93 -30.52 -1.13 -4.76
C GLN A 93 -29.47 -0.65 -5.77
N ILE A 94 -29.88 -0.41 -7.02
CA ILE A 94 -29.01 0.14 -8.06
C ILE A 94 -28.51 1.53 -7.66
N ALA A 95 -29.41 2.40 -7.18
CA ALA A 95 -29.06 3.74 -6.70
C ALA A 95 -28.09 3.69 -5.52
N HIS A 96 -28.33 2.82 -4.54
CA HIS A 96 -27.42 2.62 -3.41
C HIS A 96 -26.03 2.14 -3.84
N ASP A 97 -25.96 1.14 -4.71
CA ASP A 97 -24.69 0.61 -5.22
C ASP A 97 -23.94 1.65 -6.05
N TRP A 98 -24.65 2.46 -6.83
CA TRP A 98 -24.06 3.56 -7.59
C TRP A 98 -23.46 4.60 -6.65
N ARG A 99 -24.21 5.02 -5.63
CA ARG A 99 -23.74 6.04 -4.68
C ARG A 99 -22.54 5.57 -3.87
N ASP A 100 -22.50 4.31 -3.42
CA ASP A 100 -21.31 3.74 -2.76
C ASP A 100 -20.11 3.70 -3.72
N TYR A 101 -20.34 3.27 -4.96
CA TYR A 101 -19.30 3.27 -5.99
C TYR A 101 -18.77 4.68 -6.27
N PHE A 102 -19.66 5.67 -6.40
CA PHE A 102 -19.31 7.06 -6.63
C PHE A 102 -18.47 7.60 -5.47
N THR A 103 -18.91 7.39 -4.22
CA THR A 103 -18.14 7.82 -3.05
C THR A 103 -16.72 7.24 -3.07
N ARG A 104 -16.58 5.94 -3.29
CA ARG A 104 -15.26 5.29 -3.28
C ARG A 104 -14.37 5.72 -4.44
N ASN A 105 -14.93 5.83 -5.65
CA ASN A 105 -14.14 5.92 -6.89
C ASN A 105 -14.05 7.32 -7.47
N PHE A 106 -14.86 8.27 -7.01
CA PHE A 106 -14.82 9.67 -7.45
C PHE A 106 -14.42 10.60 -6.31
N ILE A 107 -15.00 10.44 -5.12
CA ILE A 107 -14.69 11.31 -3.97
C ILE A 107 -13.39 10.86 -3.27
N LEU A 108 -13.29 9.58 -2.91
CA LEU A 108 -12.17 9.10 -2.08
C LEU A 108 -10.89 8.78 -2.88
N THR A 109 -10.96 8.62 -4.20
CA THR A 109 -9.77 8.49 -5.07
C THR A 109 -9.08 9.81 -5.31
N LYS A 110 -9.79 10.93 -5.14
CA LYS A 110 -9.29 12.28 -5.39
C LYS A 110 -9.97 13.27 -4.46
N TYR A 111 -9.31 13.59 -3.35
CA TYR A 111 -9.77 14.60 -2.40
C TYR A 111 -8.78 15.79 -2.36
N PRO A 112 -9.26 17.05 -2.29
CA PRO A 112 -10.65 17.46 -2.38
C PRO A 112 -11.27 17.08 -3.73
N TYR A 113 -12.55 16.72 -3.72
CA TYR A 113 -13.30 16.34 -4.91
C TYR A 113 -13.58 17.57 -5.79
N GLY A 114 -13.71 18.75 -5.17
CA GLY A 114 -14.00 20.02 -5.85
C GLY A 114 -15.43 20.52 -5.65
N GLU A 115 -16.25 19.80 -4.88
CA GLU A 115 -17.59 20.23 -4.48
C GLU A 115 -17.59 20.61 -3.00
N PRO A 116 -17.70 21.91 -2.63
CA PRO A 116 -17.50 22.37 -1.26
C PRO A 116 -18.37 21.67 -0.21
N ALA A 117 -19.62 21.35 -0.54
CA ALA A 117 -20.54 20.67 0.38
C ALA A 117 -20.14 19.20 0.64
N VAL A 118 -19.63 18.51 -0.40
CA VAL A 118 -19.08 17.15 -0.27
C VAL A 118 -17.79 17.20 0.54
N ASP A 119 -16.88 18.11 0.15
CA ASP A 119 -15.57 18.25 0.78
C ASP A 119 -15.65 18.64 2.26
N ALA A 120 -16.68 19.39 2.65
CA ALA A 120 -16.91 19.77 4.05
C ALA A 120 -17.22 18.57 4.97
N VAL A 121 -17.86 17.50 4.45
CA VAL A 121 -18.29 16.36 5.28
C VAL A 121 -17.38 15.13 5.17
N THR A 122 -16.59 15.02 4.10
CA THR A 122 -15.65 13.90 3.89
C THR A 122 -14.68 13.70 5.07
N PRO A 123 -14.11 14.76 5.71
CA PRO A 123 -13.28 14.57 6.89
C PRO A 123 -13.96 13.79 8.01
N SER A 124 -15.22 14.10 8.31
CA SER A 124 -15.96 13.41 9.36
C SER A 124 -16.18 11.91 9.06
N LEU A 125 -16.36 11.55 7.77
CA LEU A 125 -16.38 10.14 7.35
C LEU A 125 -15.05 9.46 7.66
N MET A 126 -13.94 10.07 7.21
CA MET A 126 -12.61 9.49 7.36
C MET A 126 -12.17 9.39 8.82
N ASP A 127 -12.47 10.40 9.64
CA ASP A 127 -12.19 10.37 11.08
C ASP A 127 -13.04 9.31 11.80
N SER A 128 -14.30 9.13 11.38
CA SER A 128 -15.17 8.06 11.90
C SER A 128 -14.59 6.67 11.61
N ILE A 129 -14.12 6.45 10.39
CA ILE A 129 -13.46 5.21 9.97
C ILE A 129 -12.16 5.02 10.78
N ASN A 130 -11.35 6.07 10.90
CA ASN A 130 -10.09 6.02 11.65
C ASN A 130 -10.29 5.61 13.11
N ARG A 131 -11.27 6.21 13.80
CA ARG A 131 -11.58 5.86 15.20
C ARG A 131 -11.96 4.38 15.38
N LYS A 132 -12.60 3.77 14.38
CA LYS A 132 -12.96 2.34 14.40
C LYS A 132 -11.74 1.44 14.19
N PHE A 133 -10.76 1.89 13.42
CA PHE A 133 -9.53 1.16 13.14
C PHE A 133 -8.50 1.32 14.25
N LYS A 134 -8.17 2.56 14.62
CA LYS A 134 -7.16 2.96 15.59
C LYS A 134 -7.65 2.83 17.03
N THR A 135 -8.04 1.61 17.39
CA THR A 135 -8.34 1.27 18.78
C THR A 135 -7.05 0.97 19.53
N LYS A 136 -7.05 1.11 20.87
CA LYS A 136 -5.92 0.70 21.70
C LYS A 136 -5.49 -0.75 21.42
N SER A 137 -6.45 -1.65 21.22
CA SER A 137 -6.18 -3.06 20.90
C SER A 137 -5.46 -3.21 19.55
N THR A 138 -5.90 -2.50 18.51
CA THR A 138 -5.25 -2.52 17.19
C THR A 138 -3.82 -1.96 17.30
N GLN A 139 -3.66 -0.86 18.03
CA GLN A 139 -2.36 -0.23 18.20
C GLN A 139 -1.37 -1.14 18.94
N SER A 140 -1.78 -1.71 20.07
CA SER A 140 -0.94 -2.65 20.83
C SER A 140 -0.57 -3.89 20.01
N LEU A 141 -1.52 -4.43 19.25
CA LEU A 141 -1.29 -5.59 18.39
C LEU A 141 -0.24 -5.31 17.31
N MET A 142 -0.42 -4.22 16.56
CA MET A 142 0.49 -3.83 15.49
C MET A 142 1.86 -3.43 16.03
N GLN A 143 1.91 -2.64 17.11
CA GLN A 143 3.16 -2.23 17.73
C GLN A 143 3.96 -3.43 18.24
N GLY A 144 3.32 -4.40 18.90
CA GLY A 144 3.99 -5.60 19.38
C GLY A 144 4.60 -6.44 18.25
N ARG A 145 3.87 -6.61 17.14
CA ARG A 145 4.34 -7.34 15.96
C ARG A 145 5.44 -6.60 15.22
N PHE A 146 5.31 -5.29 15.08
CA PHE A 146 6.32 -4.42 14.51
C PHE A 146 7.62 -4.51 15.33
N GLN A 147 7.56 -4.36 16.66
CA GLN A 147 8.75 -4.42 17.51
C GLN A 147 9.46 -5.77 17.41
N LYS A 148 8.71 -6.89 17.46
CA LYS A 148 9.29 -8.23 17.25
C LYS A 148 10.03 -8.35 15.91
N SER A 149 9.46 -7.77 14.86
CA SER A 149 10.03 -7.77 13.51
C SER A 149 11.26 -6.87 13.41
N GLN A 150 11.21 -5.67 13.99
CA GLN A 150 12.34 -4.74 14.04
C GLN A 150 13.51 -5.36 14.82
N ASP A 151 13.25 -5.96 15.97
CA ASP A 151 14.28 -6.64 16.76
C ASP A 151 14.90 -7.81 15.98
N ALA A 152 14.10 -8.56 15.22
CA ALA A 152 14.58 -9.64 14.38
C ALA A 152 15.46 -9.12 13.23
N ALA A 153 15.05 -8.04 12.56
CA ALA A 153 15.83 -7.38 11.52
C ALA A 153 17.17 -6.86 12.07
N VAL A 154 17.14 -6.15 13.21
CA VAL A 154 18.34 -5.65 13.90
C VAL A 154 19.29 -6.79 14.26
N ARG A 155 18.77 -7.90 14.83
CA ARG A 155 19.59 -9.09 15.13
C ARG A 155 20.22 -9.65 13.86
N TYR A 156 19.47 -9.75 12.77
CA TYR A 156 19.99 -10.26 11.50
C TYR A 156 21.11 -9.37 10.95
N ILE A 157 20.92 -8.05 10.91
CA ILE A 157 21.91 -7.08 10.43
C ILE A 157 23.22 -7.19 11.21
N LYS A 158 23.16 -7.39 12.54
CA LYS A 158 24.34 -7.61 13.39
C LYS A 158 25.14 -8.86 13.01
N THR A 159 24.52 -9.86 12.38
CA THR A 159 25.19 -11.11 11.96
C THR A 159 25.79 -11.06 10.54
N LEU A 160 25.50 -10.02 9.76
CA LEU A 160 25.95 -9.93 8.38
C LEU A 160 27.47 -9.80 8.27
N LYS A 161 28.07 -10.43 7.26
CA LYS A 161 29.49 -10.26 6.93
C LYS A 161 29.66 -9.09 5.95
N ILE A 162 29.50 -7.88 6.47
CA ILE A 162 29.56 -6.61 5.71
C ILE A 162 30.50 -5.62 6.43
N SER A 163 30.85 -4.52 5.77
CA SER A 163 31.67 -3.48 6.39
C SER A 163 30.98 -2.88 7.62
N GLU A 164 31.78 -2.45 8.60
CA GLU A 164 31.23 -1.89 9.83
C GLU A 164 30.44 -0.60 9.58
N GLN A 165 30.91 0.24 8.65
CA GLN A 165 30.18 1.44 8.25
C GLN A 165 28.79 1.11 7.69
N ALA A 166 28.68 0.17 6.73
CA ALA A 166 27.39 -0.21 6.16
C ALA A 166 26.47 -0.83 7.23
N ARG A 167 27.02 -1.61 8.16
CA ARG A 167 26.26 -2.17 9.28
C ARG A 167 25.66 -1.08 10.17
N GLN A 168 26.45 -0.09 10.58
CA GLN A 168 25.98 1.01 11.43
C GLN A 168 24.92 1.86 10.73
N GLU A 169 25.15 2.18 9.44
CA GLU A 169 24.19 2.90 8.59
C GLU A 169 22.84 2.15 8.51
N MET A 170 22.87 0.85 8.21
CA MET A 170 21.66 0.02 8.15
C MET A 170 20.96 -0.09 9.50
N LEU A 171 21.71 -0.30 10.60
CA LEU A 171 21.15 -0.39 11.94
C LEU A 171 20.45 0.92 12.34
N ALA A 172 21.09 2.06 12.11
CA ALA A 172 20.51 3.37 12.41
C ALA A 172 19.19 3.60 11.64
N ARG A 173 19.17 3.25 10.35
CA ARG A 173 17.97 3.44 9.52
C ARG A 173 16.83 2.49 9.91
N VAL A 174 17.10 1.20 10.09
CA VAL A 174 16.08 0.21 10.46
C VAL A 174 15.53 0.46 11.87
N THR A 175 16.37 0.85 12.82
CA THR A 175 15.96 1.14 14.21
C THR A 175 15.11 2.40 14.31
N SER A 176 15.32 3.38 13.42
CA SER A 176 14.53 4.61 13.39
C SER A 176 13.19 4.48 12.67
N VAL A 177 12.90 3.34 12.03
CA VAL A 177 11.57 3.08 11.47
C VAL A 177 10.52 3.10 12.58
N ARG A 178 9.40 3.76 12.31
CA ARG A 178 8.23 3.81 13.21
C ARG A 178 6.94 3.47 12.49
N LEU A 179 5.91 3.09 13.24
CA LEU A 179 4.56 2.96 12.68
C LEU A 179 3.91 4.35 12.57
N TYR A 180 3.36 4.65 11.40
CA TYR A 180 2.53 5.82 11.20
C TYR A 180 1.06 5.48 11.46
N TRP A 181 0.46 6.23 12.39
CA TRP A 181 -0.97 6.19 12.66
C TRP A 181 -1.60 7.51 12.24
N MET A 182 -2.69 7.47 11.50
CA MET A 182 -3.49 8.67 11.26
C MET A 182 -4.08 9.16 12.59
N ASP A 183 -3.77 10.39 13.00
CA ASP A 183 -4.39 11.04 14.17
C ASP A 183 -5.69 11.74 13.74
N ASP A 184 -5.57 12.69 12.81
CA ASP A 184 -6.65 13.44 12.18
C ASP A 184 -6.53 13.31 10.66
N PHE A 185 -7.66 13.20 9.95
CA PHE A 185 -7.64 13.06 8.50
C PHE A 185 -7.10 14.29 7.75
N LYS A 186 -7.48 15.51 8.15
CA LYS A 186 -7.16 16.76 7.43
C LYS A 186 -5.67 17.09 7.42
N ASP A 187 -4.97 16.65 8.45
CA ASP A 187 -3.52 16.84 8.62
C ASP A 187 -2.73 15.56 8.31
N SER A 188 -3.41 14.49 7.89
CA SER A 188 -2.77 13.25 7.49
C SER A 188 -2.22 13.29 6.07
N LYS A 189 -1.27 12.40 5.79
CA LYS A 189 -0.84 12.13 4.40
C LYS A 189 -1.89 11.41 3.55
N PHE A 190 -2.94 10.87 4.17
CA PHE A 190 -4.06 10.27 3.46
C PHE A 190 -5.09 11.31 2.99
N LYS A 191 -4.92 12.59 3.36
CA LYS A 191 -5.83 13.65 2.97
C LYS A 191 -6.07 13.68 1.45
N SER A 192 -5.01 13.65 0.66
CA SER A 192 -5.12 13.75 -0.81
C SER A 192 -5.62 12.45 -1.47
N LEU A 193 -5.43 11.31 -0.82
CA LEU A 193 -5.81 9.98 -1.30
C LEU A 193 -6.50 9.18 -0.18
N PRO A 194 -7.74 9.53 0.21
CA PRO A 194 -8.45 8.86 1.30
C PRO A 194 -8.64 7.35 1.07
N LEU A 195 -8.82 6.95 -0.19
CA LEU A 195 -9.00 5.55 -0.55
C LEU A 195 -7.76 4.71 -0.20
N ASP A 196 -6.55 5.29 -0.27
CA ASP A 196 -5.33 4.59 0.14
C ASP A 196 -5.40 4.17 1.61
N PHE A 197 -5.97 4.99 2.49
CA PHE A 197 -6.16 4.58 3.89
C PHE A 197 -7.08 3.36 4.02
N LEU A 198 -8.10 3.25 3.16
CA LEU A 198 -9.04 2.12 3.16
C LEU A 198 -8.45 0.86 2.53
N ASP A 199 -7.65 1.02 1.49
CA ASP A 199 -7.16 -0.08 0.67
C ASP A 199 -5.73 -0.52 0.99
N TRP A 200 -4.95 0.30 1.70
CA TRP A 200 -3.62 -0.08 2.12
C TRP A 200 -3.63 -1.10 3.25
N GLY A 201 -2.69 -2.04 3.10
CA GLY A 201 -2.30 -2.96 4.15
C GLY A 201 -1.30 -2.30 5.09
N ILE A 202 -0.08 -2.80 5.02
CA ILE A 202 1.11 -2.29 5.72
C ILE A 202 2.07 -1.90 4.60
N ALA A 203 2.59 -0.67 4.59
CA ALA A 203 3.40 -0.18 3.48
C ALA A 203 4.49 0.81 3.94
N TYR A 204 5.73 0.62 3.52
CA TYR A 204 6.85 1.49 3.85
C TYR A 204 6.82 2.83 3.09
N ASP A 205 7.03 3.91 3.84
CA ASP A 205 7.23 5.27 3.35
C ASP A 205 8.73 5.62 3.40
N PRO A 206 9.44 5.59 2.25
CA PRO A 206 10.87 5.86 2.21
C PRO A 206 11.24 7.31 2.55
N GLN A 207 10.34 8.27 2.30
CA GLN A 207 10.61 9.69 2.54
C GLN A 207 10.62 10.01 4.03
N ARG A 208 9.71 9.38 4.77
CA ARG A 208 9.54 9.60 6.21
C ARG A 208 10.18 8.51 7.09
N ASN A 209 10.72 7.47 6.46
CA ASN A 209 11.27 6.28 7.11
C ASN A 209 10.28 5.67 8.12
N GLU A 210 9.04 5.46 7.69
CA GLU A 210 7.97 4.94 8.55
C GLU A 210 7.11 3.91 7.81
N ILE A 211 6.35 3.11 8.53
CA ILE A 211 5.44 2.11 7.97
C ILE A 211 4.00 2.56 8.18
N ASN A 212 3.28 2.71 7.08
CA ASN A 212 1.88 3.12 7.01
C ASN A 212 0.96 1.96 7.31
N LEU A 213 -0.10 2.24 8.05
CA LEU A 213 -1.14 1.27 8.38
C LEU A 213 -2.48 1.77 7.84
N GLY A 214 -3.01 1.07 6.85
CA GLY A 214 -4.39 1.24 6.38
C GLY A 214 -5.34 0.21 6.98
N ILE A 215 -6.63 0.31 6.65
CA ILE A 215 -7.68 -0.60 7.14
C ILE A 215 -7.36 -2.06 6.80
N ARG A 216 -6.79 -2.33 5.63
CA ARG A 216 -6.43 -3.68 5.22
C ARG A 216 -5.23 -4.25 5.98
N SER A 217 -4.52 -3.48 6.81
CA SER A 217 -3.46 -4.02 7.66
C SER A 217 -3.98 -5.15 8.56
N LEU A 218 -5.26 -5.13 8.93
CA LEU A 218 -5.86 -6.17 9.76
C LEU A 218 -6.21 -7.47 9.00
N ARG A 219 -6.04 -7.50 7.67
CA ARG A 219 -6.42 -8.65 6.83
C ARG A 219 -5.55 -9.89 7.03
N TYR A 220 -4.35 -9.75 7.61
CA TYR A 220 -3.41 -10.86 7.68
C TYR A 220 -3.88 -11.92 8.69
N PRO A 221 -3.82 -13.22 8.32
CA PRO A 221 -4.53 -14.29 9.02
C PRO A 221 -3.92 -14.68 10.37
N ASN A 222 -2.60 -14.56 10.51
CA ASN A 222 -1.86 -15.06 11.67
C ASN A 222 -0.62 -14.20 11.97
N GLU A 223 -0.02 -14.40 13.14
CA GLU A 223 1.14 -13.63 13.59
C GLU A 223 2.32 -13.75 12.64
N GLU A 224 2.59 -14.93 12.11
CA GLU A 224 3.69 -15.21 11.18
C GLU A 224 3.59 -14.33 9.93
N THR A 225 2.37 -14.17 9.38
CA THR A 225 2.14 -13.30 8.23
C THR A 225 2.38 -11.84 8.57
N TYR A 226 2.00 -11.38 9.77
CA TYR A 226 2.32 -10.01 10.19
C TYR A 226 3.82 -9.79 10.34
N LEU A 227 4.53 -10.73 10.98
CA LEU A 227 5.97 -10.63 11.14
C LEU A 227 6.67 -10.62 9.79
N ALA A 228 6.22 -11.47 8.87
CA ALA A 228 6.72 -11.52 7.49
C ALA A 228 6.53 -10.20 6.76
N VAL A 229 5.33 -9.61 6.83
CA VAL A 229 5.02 -8.34 6.17
C VAL A 229 5.79 -7.18 6.79
N PHE A 230 5.86 -7.10 8.13
CA PHE A 230 6.67 -6.05 8.77
C PHE A 230 8.17 -6.19 8.44
N LEU A 231 8.70 -7.42 8.38
CA LEU A 231 10.07 -7.66 7.94
C LEU A 231 10.28 -7.26 6.47
N HIS A 232 9.30 -7.51 5.61
CA HIS A 232 9.32 -7.05 4.22
C HIS A 232 9.40 -5.52 4.14
N GLU A 233 8.51 -4.82 4.83
CA GLU A 233 8.51 -3.35 4.85
C GLU A 233 9.77 -2.76 5.51
N LEU A 234 10.31 -3.39 6.55
CA LEU A 234 11.61 -3.01 7.12
C LEU A 234 12.77 -3.26 6.14
N GLY A 235 12.65 -4.29 5.29
CA GLY A 235 13.58 -4.57 4.22
C GLY A 235 13.67 -3.43 3.20
N HIS A 236 12.55 -2.77 2.91
CA HIS A 236 12.53 -1.58 2.05
C HIS A 236 13.34 -0.39 2.58
N ALA A 237 13.68 -0.37 3.88
CA ALA A 237 14.58 0.64 4.43
C ALA A 237 16.02 0.47 3.92
N VAL A 238 16.41 -0.73 3.45
CA VAL A 238 17.79 -1.08 3.04
C VAL A 238 17.85 -1.79 1.68
N ASP A 239 16.77 -1.73 0.92
CA ASP A 239 16.66 -2.39 -0.37
C ASP A 239 17.55 -1.75 -1.45
N SER A 240 17.84 -2.48 -2.52
CA SER A 240 18.71 -1.99 -3.61
C SER A 240 18.16 -0.76 -4.32
N CYS A 241 16.84 -0.58 -4.30
CA CYS A 241 16.14 0.41 -5.11
C CYS A 241 16.25 1.83 -4.57
N ARG A 242 16.73 1.98 -3.34
CA ARG A 242 16.85 3.30 -2.71
C ARG A 242 18.12 3.40 -1.89
N PHE A 243 18.96 2.37 -1.91
CA PHE A 243 20.16 2.29 -1.10
C PHE A 243 21.07 3.50 -1.33
N SER A 244 21.41 3.80 -2.58
CA SER A 244 22.26 4.94 -2.95
C SER A 244 21.64 6.31 -2.65
N THR A 245 20.32 6.38 -2.45
CA THR A 245 19.64 7.61 -2.03
C THR A 245 19.84 7.86 -0.53
N PHE A 246 19.99 6.80 0.26
CA PHE A 246 20.08 6.90 1.72
C PHE A 246 21.49 6.72 2.27
N PHE A 247 22.35 6.04 1.53
CA PHE A 247 23.65 5.60 1.96
C PHE A 247 24.71 6.01 0.94
N LYS A 248 25.88 6.43 1.45
CA LYS A 248 27.04 6.77 0.61
C LYS A 248 27.88 5.55 0.26
N THR A 249 27.68 4.44 0.98
CA THR A 249 28.40 3.19 0.78
C THR A 249 27.80 2.36 -0.36
N PRO A 250 28.59 1.51 -1.03
CA PRO A 250 28.05 0.55 -1.98
C PRO A 250 27.04 -0.39 -1.31
N TRP A 251 25.99 -0.77 -2.05
CA TRP A 251 24.98 -1.70 -1.54
C TRP A 251 25.62 -3.06 -1.17
N PRO A 252 25.58 -3.47 0.11
CA PRO A 252 26.34 -4.63 0.58
C PRO A 252 25.78 -5.98 0.12
N PHE A 253 24.65 -5.99 -0.59
CA PHE A 253 24.01 -7.21 -1.10
C PHE A 253 24.06 -7.29 -2.64
N SER A 254 24.99 -6.59 -3.29
CA SER A 254 25.14 -6.58 -4.75
C SER A 254 25.25 -8.00 -5.34
N GLU A 255 26.08 -8.86 -4.76
CA GLU A 255 26.26 -10.25 -5.20
C GLU A 255 24.96 -11.06 -5.10
N VAL A 256 24.23 -10.90 -3.99
CA VAL A 256 22.92 -11.55 -3.80
C VAL A 256 21.93 -11.04 -4.84
N GLY A 257 21.90 -9.72 -5.07
CA GLY A 257 21.05 -9.12 -6.10
C GLY A 257 21.35 -9.63 -7.51
N GLU A 258 22.63 -9.76 -7.88
CA GLU A 258 23.02 -10.31 -9.17
C GLU A 258 22.68 -11.79 -9.31
N CYS A 259 22.85 -12.58 -8.24
CA CYS A 259 22.39 -13.97 -8.21
C CYS A 259 20.88 -14.08 -8.49
N LEU A 260 20.06 -13.24 -7.82
CA LEU A 260 18.61 -13.22 -8.01
C LEU A 260 18.19 -12.80 -9.43
N ARG A 261 18.99 -11.96 -10.10
CA ARG A 261 18.77 -11.48 -11.48
C ARG A 261 19.32 -12.43 -12.55
N SER A 262 20.10 -13.43 -12.17
CA SER A 262 20.70 -14.36 -13.11
C SER A 262 19.64 -15.29 -13.72
N GLN A 263 19.99 -15.93 -14.84
CA GLN A 263 19.14 -16.94 -15.49
C GLN A 263 18.86 -18.15 -14.58
N ASN A 264 19.73 -18.40 -13.59
CA ASN A 264 19.57 -19.46 -12.59
C ASN A 264 18.90 -18.97 -11.29
N GLY A 265 18.56 -17.68 -11.22
CA GLY A 265 17.89 -17.06 -10.08
C GLY A 265 16.36 -17.13 -10.19
N VAL A 266 15.68 -16.32 -9.39
CA VAL A 266 14.21 -16.17 -9.42
C VAL A 266 13.73 -15.27 -10.56
N GLY A 267 14.61 -14.88 -11.49
CA GLY A 267 14.29 -13.98 -12.60
C GLY A 267 13.98 -12.56 -12.15
N ALA A 268 14.61 -12.08 -11.07
CA ALA A 268 14.43 -10.70 -10.62
C ALA A 268 14.84 -9.73 -11.74
N LYS A 269 13.98 -8.78 -12.08
CA LYS A 269 14.25 -7.85 -13.18
C LYS A 269 15.31 -6.81 -12.77
N ARG A 270 16.17 -6.44 -13.72
CA ARG A 270 16.99 -5.23 -13.63
C ARG A 270 16.12 -3.99 -13.85
N ARG A 271 16.58 -2.83 -13.36
CA ARG A 271 15.93 -1.55 -13.61
C ARG A 271 15.77 -1.31 -15.12
N ASP A 272 14.57 -0.91 -15.53
CA ASP A 272 14.24 -0.48 -16.88
C ASP A 272 14.36 1.05 -16.97
N ASP A 273 15.41 1.52 -17.66
CA ASP A 273 15.67 2.94 -17.88
C ASP A 273 15.02 3.49 -19.16
N SER A 274 14.18 2.71 -19.84
CA SER A 274 13.60 3.10 -21.14
C SER A 274 12.83 4.42 -21.11
N GLU A 275 12.09 4.69 -20.03
CA GLU A 275 11.36 5.96 -19.84
C GLU A 275 12.31 7.12 -19.55
N LEU A 276 13.33 6.91 -18.70
CA LEU A 276 14.36 7.92 -18.42
C LEU A 276 15.11 8.30 -19.71
N ASP A 277 15.45 7.30 -20.52
CA ASP A 277 16.07 7.48 -21.82
C ASP A 277 15.14 8.21 -22.80
N SER A 278 13.84 7.92 -22.75
CA SER A 278 12.82 8.61 -23.54
C SER A 278 12.74 10.10 -23.16
N LEU A 279 12.73 10.42 -21.86
CA LEU A 279 12.69 11.80 -21.38
C LEU A 279 13.96 12.58 -21.78
N LEU A 280 15.13 11.94 -21.72
CA LEU A 280 16.39 12.52 -22.18
C LEU A 280 16.37 12.78 -23.70
N ARG A 281 15.96 11.80 -24.51
CA ARG A 281 15.84 11.94 -25.98
C ARG A 281 14.88 13.06 -26.36
N ASN A 282 13.79 13.21 -25.62
CA ASN A 282 12.75 14.23 -25.85
C ASN A 282 13.06 15.59 -25.21
N LYS A 283 14.28 15.79 -24.67
CA LYS A 283 14.72 17.04 -24.01
C LYS A 283 13.82 17.48 -22.84
N LYS A 284 13.10 16.53 -22.22
CA LYS A 284 12.32 16.77 -21.00
C LYS A 284 13.18 16.64 -19.73
N LEU A 285 14.41 16.14 -19.88
CA LEU A 285 15.39 15.95 -18.81
C LEU A 285 16.78 16.31 -19.32
N SER A 286 17.63 16.93 -18.50
CA SER A 286 19.02 17.21 -18.88
C SER A 286 19.89 15.96 -18.81
N THR A 287 21.01 15.94 -19.54
CA THR A 287 21.99 14.85 -19.54
C THR A 287 22.59 14.66 -18.16
N GLU A 288 22.89 15.75 -17.46
CA GLU A 288 23.46 15.74 -16.12
C GLU A 288 22.49 15.11 -15.11
N LEU A 289 21.21 15.50 -15.16
CA LEU A 289 20.18 14.94 -14.30
C LEU A 289 19.89 13.47 -14.65
N ALA A 290 19.92 13.10 -15.94
CA ALA A 290 19.80 11.71 -16.37
C ALA A 290 20.92 10.84 -15.79
N ALA A 291 22.16 11.30 -15.89
CA ALA A 291 23.32 10.59 -15.36
C ALA A 291 23.23 10.45 -13.84
N GLU A 292 22.86 11.51 -13.13
CA GLU A 292 22.64 11.47 -11.68
C GLU A 292 21.53 10.47 -11.30
N LEU A 293 20.37 10.50 -11.98
CA LEU A 293 19.28 9.56 -11.73
C LEU A 293 19.68 8.11 -12.05
N LYS A 294 20.51 7.90 -13.09
CA LYS A 294 21.03 6.56 -13.40
C LYS A 294 21.92 6.00 -12.31
N THR A 295 22.65 6.84 -11.58
CA THR A 295 23.44 6.45 -10.40
C THR A 295 22.60 6.20 -9.14
N ARG A 296 21.31 6.57 -9.15
CA ARG A 296 20.35 6.39 -8.06
C ARG A 296 19.27 5.37 -8.45
N PRO A 297 19.61 4.08 -8.59
CA PRO A 297 18.69 3.06 -9.07
C PRO A 297 17.41 2.99 -8.25
N THR A 298 16.28 3.43 -8.80
CA THR A 298 14.93 3.12 -8.34
C THR A 298 14.58 1.66 -8.66
N CYS A 299 13.58 1.09 -7.97
CA CYS A 299 12.95 -0.15 -8.42
C CYS A 299 12.35 0.06 -9.81
N ASN A 300 12.14 -1.05 -10.53
CA ASN A 300 11.17 -1.09 -11.64
C ASN A 300 9.79 -0.66 -11.17
#